data_AF-A0A965V2P4-F1
#
_entry.id   AF-A0A965V2P4-F1
#
_cell.length_a   1.000
_cell.length_b   1.000
_cell.length_c   1.000
_cell.angle_alpha   90.00
_cell.angle_beta   90.00
_cell.angle_gamma   90.00
#
_symmetry.space_group_name_H-M   'P 1'
#
loop_
_entity.id
_entity.type
_entity.pdbx_description
1 polymer ?
#
loop_
_entity_poly.entity_id
_entity_poly.type
_entity_poly.pdbx_seq_one_letter_code
_entity_poly.pdbx_strand_id
1 'polypeptide(L)'
;MELNVFSTIIRMFLIVGVPVTGCIVGFGLLGYLLTGFFSIQDYTLNYALRVIGALFALILLGAPMINFFIEETRTLYLVVG
;
A
#
# COMPACT_ATOMS: atom_id res chain seq x y z
N MET A 1 0.02 25.93 12.15
CA MET A 1 0.80 25.49 10.97
C MET A 1 1.28 24.05 11.13
N GLU A 2 1.89 23.68 12.27
CA GLU A 2 2.36 22.30 12.54
C GLU A 2 1.25 21.22 12.54
N LEU A 3 0.07 21.55 13.06
CA LEU A 3 -1.08 20.64 13.10
C LEU A 3 -1.59 20.23 11.70
N ASN A 4 -1.43 21.09 10.69
CA ASN A 4 -1.80 20.77 9.30
C ASN A 4 -0.79 19.79 8.68
N VAL A 5 0.51 19.99 8.91
CA VAL A 5 1.55 19.11 8.36
C VAL A 5 1.44 17.69 8.93
N PHE A 6 1.24 17.55 10.24
CA PHE A 6 1.06 16.26 10.88
C PHE A 6 -0.17 15.51 10.36
N SER A 7 -1.30 16.22 10.20
CA SER A 7 -2.52 15.66 9.62
C SER A 7 -2.32 15.20 8.17
N THR A 8 -1.62 16.00 7.35
CA THR A 8 -1.30 15.63 5.96
C THR A 8 -0.43 14.38 5.88
N ILE A 9 0.60 14.26 6.73
CA ILE A 9 1.47 13.07 6.77
C ILE A 9 0.65 11.81 7.15
N ILE A 10 -0.24 11.91 8.13
CA ILE A 10 -1.12 10.80 8.51
C ILE A 10 -2.03 10.40 7.34
N ARG A 11 -2.63 11.38 6.65
CA ARG A 11 -3.48 11.11 5.48
C ARG A 11 -2.70 10.43 4.35
N MET A 12 -1.48 10.89 4.06
CA MET A 12 -0.59 10.24 3.09
C MET A 12 -0.30 8.80 3.48
N PHE A 13 0.05 8.55 4.75
CA PHE A 13 0.30 7.19 5.23
C PHE A 13 -0.93 6.30 5.11
N LEU A 14 -2.12 6.80 5.45
CA LEU A 14 -3.36 6.02 5.37
C LEU A 14 -3.76 5.73 3.92
N ILE A 15 -3.71 6.71 3.03
CA ILE A 15 -4.15 6.57 1.64
C ILE A 15 -3.19 5.70 0.83
N VAL A 16 -1.90 5.70 1.17
CA VAL A 16 -0.89 4.95 0.42
C VAL A 16 -0.55 3.63 1.11
N GLY A 17 -0.29 3.67 2.41
CA GLY A 17 0.17 2.52 3.19
C GLY A 17 -0.90 1.46 3.40
N VAL A 18 -2.15 1.86 3.67
CA VAL A 18 -3.24 0.90 3.96
C VAL A 18 -3.58 0.05 2.73
N PRO A 19 -3.77 0.60 1.52
CA PRO A 19 -4.09 -0.20 0.34
C PRO A 19 -2.96 -1.16 -0.05
N VAL A 20 -1.69 -0.69 -0.01
CA VAL A 20 -0.53 -1.54 -0.33
C VAL A 20 -0.42 -2.69 0.66
N THR A 21 -0.55 -2.40 1.96
CA THR A 21 -0.54 -3.43 3.01
C THR A 21 -1.72 -4.40 2.83
N GLY A 22 -2.91 -3.88 2.50
CA GLY A 22 -4.10 -4.69 2.24
C GLY A 22 -3.89 -5.70 1.10
N CYS A 23 -3.27 -5.29 -0.01
CA CYS A 23 -2.94 -6.20 -1.10
C CYS A 23 -1.91 -7.26 -0.68
N ILE A 24 -0.82 -6.87 0.00
CA ILE A 24 0.22 -7.80 0.44
C ILE A 24 -0.35 -8.85 1.39
N VAL A 25 -1.12 -8.41 2.39
CA VAL A 25 -1.74 -9.29 3.38
C VAL A 25 -2.81 -10.17 2.71
N GLY A 26 -3.65 -9.61 1.85
CA GLY A 26 -4.70 -10.34 1.13
C GLY A 26 -4.14 -11.48 0.27
N PHE A 27 -3.13 -11.20 -0.55
CA PHE A 27 -2.47 -12.24 -1.36
C PHE A 27 -1.70 -13.26 -0.50
N GLY A 28 -1.07 -12.82 0.59
CA GLY A 28 -0.43 -13.73 1.53
C GLY A 28 -1.43 -14.66 2.24
N LEU A 29 -2.63 -14.16 2.56
CA LEU A 29 -3.70 -14.95 3.16
C LEU A 29 -4.27 -15.96 2.16
N LEU A 30 -4.46 -15.54 0.90
CA LEU A 30 -4.82 -16.45 -0.19
C LEU A 30 -3.77 -17.56 -0.36
N GLY A 31 -2.48 -17.22 -0.27
CA GLY A 31 -1.40 -18.21 -0.29
C GLY A 31 -1.47 -19.21 0.87
N TYR A 32 -1.75 -18.75 2.09
CA TYR A 32 -1.97 -19.63 3.24
C TYR A 32 -3.18 -20.54 3.08
N LEU A 33 -4.28 -20.03 2.53
CA LEU A 33 -5.49 -20.82 2.28
C LEU A 33 -5.24 -21.90 1.22
N LEU A 34 -4.54 -21.55 0.12
CA LEU A 34 -4.21 -22.50 -0.94
C LEU A 34 -3.28 -23.61 -0.43
N THR A 35 -2.17 -23.23 0.22
CA THR A 35 -1.20 -24.18 0.78
C THR A 35 -1.81 -25.08 1.86
N GLY A 36 -2.67 -24.51 2.72
CA GLY A 36 -3.43 -25.26 3.72
C GLY A 36 -4.44 -26.24 3.12
N PHE A 37 -5.13 -25.86 2.04
CA PHE A 37 -6.09 -26.74 1.35
C PHE A 37 -5.42 -27.96 0.73
N PHE A 38 -4.21 -27.80 0.19
CA PHE A 38 -3.45 -28.90 -0.42
C PHE A 38 -2.52 -29.63 0.55
N SER A 39 -2.48 -29.25 1.84
CA SER A 39 -1.50 -29.76 2.83
C SER A 39 -0.04 -29.65 2.37
N ILE A 40 0.26 -28.69 1.49
CA ILE A 40 1.62 -28.40 1.02
C ILE A 40 2.06 -27.12 1.72
N GLN A 41 2.83 -27.25 2.79
CA GLN A 41 3.39 -26.09 3.48
C GLN A 41 4.56 -25.53 2.66
N ASP A 42 4.25 -24.65 1.70
CA ASP A 42 5.24 -23.96 0.87
C ASP A 42 5.33 -22.47 1.22
N TYR A 43 6.35 -22.14 2.01
CA TYR A 43 6.65 -20.76 2.41
C TYR A 43 7.17 -19.91 1.26
N THR A 44 7.80 -20.52 0.25
CA THR A 44 8.33 -19.82 -0.93
C THR A 44 7.19 -19.35 -1.82
N LEU A 45 6.19 -20.21 -2.04
CA LEU A 45 4.98 -19.85 -2.77
C LEU A 45 4.23 -18.69 -2.10
N ASN A 46 4.09 -18.74 -0.77
CA ASN A 46 3.44 -17.68 0.00
C ASN A 46 4.20 -16.35 -0.12
N TYR A 47 5.52 -16.38 -0.03
CA TYR A 47 6.36 -15.20 -0.26
C TYR A 47 6.17 -14.65 -1.69
N ALA A 48 6.19 -15.50 -2.71
CA ALA A 48 5.96 -15.09 -4.10
C ALA A 48 4.60 -14.42 -4.29
N LEU A 49 3.54 -14.94 -3.66
CA LEU A 49 2.20 -14.33 -3.70
C LEU A 49 2.17 -12.96 -3.03
N ARG A 50 2.88 -12.77 -1.90
CA ARG A 50 3.00 -11.44 -1.25
C ARG A 50 3.71 -10.44 -2.15
N VAL A 51 4.76 -10.85 -2.86
CA VAL A 51 5.46 -10.00 -3.83
C VAL A 51 4.53 -9.64 -4.99
N ILE A 52 3.77 -10.59 -5.53
CA ILE A 52 2.76 -10.32 -6.56
C ILE A 52 1.72 -9.32 -6.04
N GLY A 53 1.23 -9.48 -4.80
CA GLY A 53 0.31 -8.54 -4.18
C GLY A 53 0.88 -7.12 -4.05
N ALA A 54 2.16 -6.98 -3.69
CA ALA A 54 2.85 -5.69 -3.64
C ALA A 54 2.96 -5.03 -5.04
N LEU A 55 3.37 -5.81 -6.05
CA LEU A 55 3.49 -5.33 -7.42
C LEU A 55 2.13 -4.95 -8.01
N PHE A 56 1.10 -5.74 -7.73
CA PHE A 56 -0.26 -5.45 -8.15
C PHE A 56 -0.76 -4.13 -7.54
N ALA A 57 -0.49 -3.90 -6.25
CA ALA A 57 -0.82 -2.63 -5.60
C ALA A 57 -0.09 -1.45 -6.26
N LEU A 58 1.19 -1.58 -6.57
CA LEU A 58 1.97 -0.54 -7.24
C LEU A 58 1.45 -0.23 -8.66
N ILE A 59 1.07 -1.25 -9.42
CA ILE A 59 0.56 -1.06 -10.78
C ILE A 59 -0.82 -0.40 -10.76
N LEU A 60 -1.72 -0.89 -9.90
CA LEU A 60 -3.10 -0.42 -9.86
C LEU A 60 -3.22 0.95 -9.18
N LEU A 61 -2.44 1.18 -8.13
CA LEU A 61 -2.54 2.36 -7.28
C LEU A 61 -1.40 3.35 -7.46
N GLY A 62 -0.34 3.03 -8.20
CA GLY A 62 0.82 3.90 -8.36
C GLY A 62 0.48 5.26 -8.96
N ALA A 63 -0.25 5.28 -10.07
CA ALA A 63 -0.69 6.53 -10.70
C ALA A 63 -1.57 7.41 -9.78
N PRO A 64 -2.65 6.90 -9.15
CA PRO A 64 -3.44 7.71 -8.22
C PRO A 64 -2.66 8.11 -6.96
N MET A 65 -1.75 7.27 -6.44
CA MET A 65 -0.89 7.64 -5.30
C MET A 65 0.05 8.78 -5.65
N ILE A 66 0.69 8.74 -6.83
CA ILE A 66 1.58 9.82 -7.30
C ILE A 66 0.80 11.12 -7.45
N ASN A 67 -0.39 11.09 -8.07
CA ASN A 67 -1.23 12.27 -8.22
C ASN A 67 -1.62 12.87 -6.87
N PHE A 68 -2.01 12.03 -5.91
CA PHE A 68 -2.33 12.46 -4.55
C PHE A 68 -1.14 13.13 -3.86
N PHE A 69 0.06 12.54 -3.97
CA PHE A 69 1.28 13.14 -3.41
C PHE A 69 1.59 14.50 -4.00
N ILE A 70 1.45 14.65 -5.32
CA ILE A 70 1.70 15.92 -6.02
C ILE A 70 0.71 16.99 -5.54
N GLU A 71 -0.56 16.66 -5.39
CA GLU A 71 -1.62 17.59 -4.99
C GLU A 71 -1.46 18.07 -3.54
N GLU A 72 -1.20 17.15 -2.61
CA GLU A 72 -0.92 17.52 -1.21
C GLU A 72 0.39 18.32 -1.09
N THR A 73 1.43 17.97 -1.85
CA THR A 73 2.70 18.73 -1.85
C THR A 73 2.48 20.15 -2.38
N ARG A 74 1.72 20.32 -3.47
CA ARG A 74 1.36 21.65 -3.99
C ARG A 74 0.59 22.46 -2.95
N THR A 75 -0.34 21.83 -2.24
CA THR A 75 -1.13 22.50 -1.19
C THR A 75 -0.24 22.98 -0.06
N LEU A 76 0.73 22.17 0.38
CA LEU A 76 1.72 22.56 1.38
C LEU A 76 2.57 23.76 0.92
N TYR A 77 3.05 23.75 -0.33
CA TYR A 77 3.83 24.87 -0.87
C TYR A 77 3.04 26.19 -0.90
N LEU A 78 1.75 26.16 -1.27
CA LEU A 78 0.91 27.36 -1.34
C LEU A 78 0.51 27.91 0.03
N VAL A 79 0.51 27.08 1.07
CA VAL A 79 0.13 27.48 2.44
C VAL A 79 1.32 28.00 3.25
N VAL A 80 2.54 27.58 2.89
CA VAL A 80 3.79 27.98 3.58
C VAL A 80 4.52 29.11 2.85
N GLY A 81 4.36 29.24 1.52
CA GLY A 81 4.96 30.28 0.69
C GLY A 81 4.27 31.63 0.74
#